data_AF-A0A536LXS0-F1
#
_entry.id   AF-A0A536LXS0-F1
#
_cell.length_a   1.000
_cell.length_b   1.000
_cell.length_c   1.000
_cell.angle_alpha   90.00
_cell.angle_beta   90.00
_cell.angle_gamma   90.00
#
_symmetry.space_group_name_H-M   'P 1'
#
loop_
_entity.id
_entity.type
_entity.pdbx_description
1 polymer ?
#
loop_
_entity_poly.entity_id
_entity_poly.type
_entity_poly.pdbx_seq_one_letter_code
_entity_poly.pdbx_strand_id
1 'polypeptide(L)'
;MADATALDVPADLAQVAEEKGIPLDLVRRGLALGFPADAIKGQLGMPGVTAEAAEQFISEQERIRAGGEITIPPELLDVAQKHEWPESLVKRALALGAAADFIAKQIEAGIKPDQAERFIAQQEAAREGGLAQTLDLSWMKVPTEWGIRVRPGNRGLTVDMLNVGTYADIPDHWPYQTEMPRGAYPIPGVAPMGYTIYEKAELWADNAGDLYEEAIQRRWRPATDIPWTTMEPLPDEIERAVGQLCTHFCERGLLSGDIIGRWLPEMSYGYHEVKLYLSTAAFDYARQFEVFRKRAMSNGGGLGLQSPGYFHRAIIDARAWTEASVVLNIFAASHIMGLYQIGAYTAHNEAESLIFRLGMQDVGRQLSYGVQHLRYFLSKKIDRRAEIHNYLNKAEAVFAFEEEKDVPLCEALIILLGGGTGNEQVSDGIAKLGYFNRRWVRDYISRLAAAGFPERRNKLHPSLKKYIEEPAEAAAA
;
A
#
# COMPACT_ATOMS: atom_id res chain seq x y z
N MET A 1 -28.90 45.37 -36.99
CA MET A 1 -27.50 45.44 -36.56
C MET A 1 -27.46 45.16 -35.07
N ALA A 2 -27.22 43.90 -34.71
CA ALA A 2 -26.86 43.47 -33.37
C ALA A 2 -25.48 42.85 -33.53
N ASP A 3 -24.50 43.42 -32.83
CA ASP A 3 -23.08 43.13 -32.94
C ASP A 3 -22.82 41.69 -32.49
N ALA A 4 -22.29 40.86 -33.39
CA ALA A 4 -21.91 39.49 -33.09
C ALA A 4 -20.66 39.54 -32.20
N THR A 5 -20.85 39.34 -30.89
CA THR A 5 -19.79 39.17 -29.91
C THR A 5 -18.77 38.14 -30.40
N ALA A 6 -17.55 38.60 -30.70
CA ALA A 6 -16.42 37.76 -31.03
C ALA A 6 -16.24 36.70 -29.93
N LEU A 7 -16.39 35.42 -30.28
CA LEU A 7 -15.96 34.31 -29.43
C LEU A 7 -14.48 34.51 -29.10
N ASP A 8 -14.17 34.64 -27.82
CA ASP A 8 -12.80 34.86 -27.37
C ASP A 8 -12.00 33.57 -27.59
N VAL A 9 -10.90 33.66 -28.35
CA VAL A 9 -10.07 32.50 -28.66
C VAL A 9 -9.14 32.28 -27.46
N PRO A 10 -9.14 31.09 -26.82
CA PRO A 10 -8.23 30.80 -25.72
C PRO A 10 -6.78 31.13 -26.07
N ALA A 11 -6.05 31.76 -25.14
CA ALA A 11 -4.72 32.31 -25.42
C ALA A 11 -3.70 31.27 -25.91
N ASP A 12 -3.80 30.04 -25.40
CA ASP A 12 -2.98 28.91 -25.79
C ASP A 12 -3.32 28.36 -27.18
N LEU A 13 -4.58 28.43 -27.60
CA LEU A 13 -5.01 28.11 -28.95
C LEU A 13 -4.59 29.21 -29.95
N ALA A 14 -4.71 30.48 -29.55
CA ALA A 14 -4.27 31.61 -30.35
C ALA A 14 -2.77 31.56 -30.66
N GLN A 15 -1.96 31.20 -29.65
CA GLN A 15 -0.51 31.02 -29.81
C GLN A 15 -0.18 29.91 -30.83
N VAL A 16 -0.84 28.75 -30.73
CA VAL A 16 -0.62 27.63 -31.68
C VAL A 16 -1.04 28.02 -33.10
N ALA A 17 -2.14 28.76 -33.24
CA ALA A 17 -2.59 29.25 -34.55
C ALA A 17 -1.57 30.22 -35.17
N GLU A 18 -1.01 31.13 -34.39
CA GLU A 18 0.03 32.07 -34.83
C GLU A 18 1.33 31.35 -35.23
N GLU A 19 1.79 30.39 -34.43
CA GLU A 19 2.98 29.57 -34.72
C GLU A 19 2.83 28.75 -36.02
N LYS A 20 1.59 28.40 -36.39
CA LYS A 20 1.27 27.62 -37.60
C LYS A 20 0.84 28.50 -38.78
N GLY A 21 0.79 29.82 -38.62
CA GLY A 21 0.36 30.75 -39.68
C GLY A 21 -1.12 30.63 -40.05
N ILE A 22 -1.98 30.21 -39.12
CA ILE A 22 -3.42 30.07 -39.32
C ILE A 22 -4.14 31.33 -38.82
N PRO A 23 -4.95 32.00 -39.68
CA PRO A 23 -5.68 33.21 -39.28
C PRO A 23 -6.64 32.97 -38.10
N LEU A 24 -6.65 33.88 -37.12
CA LEU A 24 -7.49 33.74 -35.91
C LEU A 24 -8.98 33.84 -36.19
N ASP A 25 -9.40 34.51 -37.26
CA ASP A 25 -10.79 34.52 -37.74
C ASP A 25 -11.27 33.12 -38.13
N LEU A 26 -10.39 32.32 -38.72
CA LEU A 26 -10.61 30.93 -39.10
C LEU A 26 -10.81 30.06 -37.84
N VAL A 27 -10.01 30.29 -36.80
CA VAL A 27 -10.18 29.66 -35.48
C VAL A 27 -11.51 30.04 -34.83
N ARG A 28 -11.89 31.33 -34.88
CA ARG A 28 -13.19 31.80 -34.36
C ARG A 28 -14.37 31.16 -35.08
N ARG A 29 -14.28 31.00 -36.40
CA ARG A 29 -15.30 30.29 -37.20
C ARG A 29 -15.41 28.83 -36.79
N GLY A 30 -14.28 28.15 -36.53
CA GLY A 30 -14.28 26.78 -35.97
C GLY A 30 -14.99 26.69 -34.62
N LEU A 31 -14.74 27.64 -33.71
CA LEU A 31 -15.43 27.72 -32.42
C LEU A 31 -16.91 28.04 -32.56
N ALA A 32 -17.29 28.92 -33.50
CA ALA A 32 -18.69 29.23 -33.81
C ALA A 32 -19.44 28.03 -34.38
N LEU A 33 -18.72 27.14 -35.07
CA LEU A 33 -19.17 25.81 -35.46
C LEU A 33 -19.14 24.82 -34.26
N GLY A 34 -18.99 25.25 -33.02
CA GLY A 34 -19.06 24.37 -31.86
C GLY A 34 -18.00 23.26 -31.81
N PHE A 35 -16.92 23.36 -32.60
CA PHE A 35 -15.76 22.49 -32.41
C PHE A 35 -15.06 22.90 -31.11
N PRO A 36 -14.77 21.97 -30.19
CA PRO A 36 -14.14 22.32 -28.93
C PRO A 36 -12.70 22.81 -29.14
N ALA A 37 -12.28 23.79 -28.33
CA ALA A 37 -10.97 24.45 -28.47
C ALA A 37 -9.80 23.46 -28.47
N ASP A 38 -9.84 22.43 -27.62
CA ASP A 38 -8.80 21.39 -27.55
C ASP A 38 -8.71 20.55 -28.83
N ALA A 39 -9.84 20.29 -29.50
CA ALA A 39 -9.85 19.55 -30.76
C ALA A 39 -9.26 20.40 -31.90
N ILE A 40 -9.61 21.70 -31.95
CA ILE A 40 -9.02 22.64 -32.91
C ILE A 40 -7.50 22.70 -32.68
N LYS A 41 -7.07 22.85 -31.42
CA LYS A 41 -5.65 22.89 -31.04
C LYS A 41 -4.90 21.62 -31.45
N GLY A 42 -5.47 20.45 -31.18
CA GLY A 42 -4.90 19.16 -31.57
C GLY A 42 -4.74 19.02 -33.08
N GLN A 43 -5.73 19.49 -33.85
CA GLN A 43 -5.69 19.47 -35.31
C GLN A 43 -4.61 20.40 -35.87
N LEU A 44 -4.49 21.63 -35.35
CA LEU A 44 -3.44 22.58 -35.75
C LEU A 44 -2.03 22.07 -35.40
N GLY A 45 -1.92 21.19 -34.40
CA GLY A 45 -0.68 20.52 -34.03
C GLY A 45 -0.19 19.48 -35.05
N MET A 46 -1.04 18.99 -35.95
CA MET A 46 -0.66 17.95 -36.90
C MET A 46 0.28 18.49 -38.01
N PRO A 47 1.26 17.68 -38.46
CA PRO A 47 2.14 18.07 -39.56
C PRO A 47 1.35 18.25 -40.87
N GLY A 48 1.55 19.37 -41.57
CA GLY A 48 1.01 19.61 -42.92
C GLY A 48 -0.35 20.32 -43.00
N VAL A 49 -0.92 20.80 -41.89
CA VAL A 49 -2.14 21.62 -41.93
C VAL A 49 -1.81 23.03 -42.43
N THR A 50 -2.44 23.45 -43.53
CA THR A 50 -2.31 24.80 -44.10
C THR A 50 -3.54 25.65 -43.83
N ALA A 51 -3.39 26.99 -43.87
CA ALA A 51 -4.51 27.92 -43.74
C ALA A 51 -5.56 27.69 -44.83
N GLU A 52 -5.13 27.36 -46.05
CA GLU A 52 -6.01 27.07 -47.20
C GLU A 52 -6.84 25.81 -46.97
N ALA A 53 -6.23 24.72 -46.48
CA ALA A 53 -6.95 23.49 -46.17
C ALA A 53 -7.94 23.68 -45.01
N ALA A 54 -7.56 24.45 -44.01
CA ALA A 54 -8.44 24.79 -42.89
C ALA A 54 -9.62 25.67 -43.35
N GLU A 55 -9.39 26.65 -44.23
CA GLU A 55 -10.43 27.52 -44.80
C GLU A 55 -11.44 26.71 -45.61
N GLN A 56 -10.96 25.79 -46.45
CA GLN A 56 -11.81 24.90 -47.24
C GLN A 56 -12.68 24.02 -46.34
N PHE A 57 -12.09 23.43 -45.30
CA PHE A 57 -12.81 22.59 -44.36
C PHE A 57 -13.88 23.37 -43.58
N ILE A 58 -13.53 24.54 -43.04
CA ILE A 58 -14.48 25.37 -42.27
C ILE A 58 -15.61 25.90 -43.16
N SER A 59 -15.29 26.37 -44.37
CA SER A 59 -16.30 26.86 -45.31
C SER A 59 -17.26 25.75 -45.74
N GLU A 60 -16.76 24.53 -45.93
CA GLU A 60 -17.59 23.37 -46.23
C GLU A 60 -18.48 22.97 -45.04
N GLN A 61 -17.95 23.02 -43.81
CA GLN A 61 -18.74 22.77 -42.60
C GLN A 61 -19.81 23.84 -42.35
N GLU A 62 -19.55 25.10 -42.67
CA GLU A 62 -20.55 26.18 -42.65
C GLU A 62 -21.66 25.91 -43.67
N ARG A 63 -21.30 25.51 -44.90
CA ARG A 63 -22.26 25.16 -45.96
C ARG A 63 -23.15 23.98 -45.57
N ILE A 64 -22.55 22.91 -45.03
CA ILE A 64 -23.29 21.72 -44.58
C ILE A 64 -24.27 22.10 -43.46
N ARG A 65 -23.85 22.93 -42.51
CA ARG A 65 -24.71 23.35 -41.38
C ARG A 65 -25.78 24.37 -41.75
N ALA A 66 -25.58 25.11 -42.83
CA ALA A 66 -26.62 25.95 -43.43
C ALA A 66 -27.66 25.14 -44.22
N GLY A 67 -27.60 23.80 -44.19
CA GLY A 67 -28.55 22.90 -44.86
C GLY A 67 -28.20 22.53 -46.30
N GLY A 68 -26.95 22.74 -46.72
CA GLY A 68 -26.47 22.30 -48.03
C GLY A 68 -26.36 20.76 -48.14
N GLU A 69 -26.59 20.21 -49.34
CA GLU A 69 -26.40 18.77 -49.59
C GLU A 69 -24.93 18.34 -49.36
N ILE A 70 -24.74 17.22 -48.65
CA ILE A 70 -23.41 16.65 -48.37
C ILE A 70 -22.96 15.82 -49.58
N THR A 71 -21.92 16.28 -50.25
CA THR A 71 -21.28 15.56 -51.36
C THR A 71 -20.08 14.77 -50.83
N ILE A 72 -20.01 13.47 -51.14
CA ILE A 72 -18.86 12.64 -50.78
C ILE A 72 -17.76 12.89 -51.82
N PRO A 73 -16.52 13.25 -51.42
CA PRO A 73 -15.39 13.38 -52.35
C PRO A 73 -15.14 12.07 -53.11
N PRO A 74 -14.80 12.11 -54.42
CA PRO A 74 -14.62 10.91 -55.25
C PRO A 74 -13.63 9.89 -54.66
N GLU A 75 -12.52 10.37 -54.09
CA GLU A 75 -11.49 9.50 -53.48
C GLU A 75 -12.02 8.75 -52.25
N LEU A 76 -12.83 9.41 -51.42
CA LEU A 76 -13.47 8.78 -50.27
C LEU A 76 -14.60 7.83 -50.70
N LEU A 77 -15.31 8.16 -51.78
CA LEU A 77 -16.36 7.32 -52.33
C LEU A 77 -15.80 5.99 -52.84
N ASP A 78 -14.68 6.02 -53.55
CA ASP A 78 -13.99 4.82 -54.05
C ASP A 78 -13.53 3.92 -52.89
N VAL A 79 -12.94 4.51 -51.83
CA VAL A 79 -12.53 3.76 -50.63
C VAL A 79 -13.73 3.17 -49.90
N ALA A 80 -14.81 3.92 -49.73
CA ALA A 80 -16.03 3.43 -49.08
C ALA A 80 -16.67 2.27 -49.85
N GLN A 81 -16.77 2.37 -51.18
CA GLN A 81 -17.32 1.30 -52.02
C GLN A 81 -16.46 0.05 -51.99
N LYS A 82 -15.13 0.19 -52.08
CA LYS A 82 -14.18 -0.92 -52.02
C LYS A 82 -14.26 -1.72 -50.71
N HIS A 83 -14.62 -1.06 -49.62
CA HIS A 83 -14.71 -1.66 -48.28
C HIS A 83 -16.16 -1.87 -47.80
N GLU A 84 -17.14 -1.82 -48.72
CA GLU A 84 -18.57 -2.05 -48.45
C GLU A 84 -19.19 -1.12 -47.39
N TRP A 85 -18.70 0.11 -47.29
CA TRP A 85 -19.26 1.13 -46.40
C TRP A 85 -20.51 1.79 -47.01
N PRO A 86 -21.63 1.87 -46.29
CA PRO A 86 -22.81 2.58 -46.77
C PRO A 86 -22.53 4.08 -46.97
N GLU A 87 -22.91 4.64 -48.12
CA GLU A 87 -22.76 6.07 -48.39
C GLU A 87 -23.48 6.96 -47.37
N SER A 88 -24.60 6.49 -46.80
CA SER A 88 -25.32 7.16 -45.72
C SER A 88 -24.48 7.33 -44.45
N LEU A 89 -23.65 6.35 -44.13
CA LEU A 89 -22.75 6.37 -42.97
C LEU A 89 -21.62 7.36 -43.18
N VAL A 90 -21.05 7.39 -44.39
CA VAL A 90 -20.01 8.34 -44.79
C VAL A 90 -20.52 9.78 -44.72
N LYS A 91 -21.74 10.04 -45.24
CA LYS A 91 -22.39 11.36 -45.15
C LYS A 91 -22.62 11.81 -43.71
N ARG A 92 -23.03 10.91 -42.82
CA ARG A 92 -23.19 11.21 -41.38
C ARG A 92 -21.87 11.56 -40.70
N ALA A 93 -20.79 10.83 -41.00
CA ALA A 93 -19.46 11.17 -40.50
C ALA A 93 -18.98 12.55 -40.96
N LEU A 94 -19.19 12.89 -42.23
CA LEU A 94 -18.89 14.22 -42.79
C LEU A 94 -19.76 15.32 -42.14
N ALA A 95 -21.04 15.03 -41.87
CA ALA A 95 -21.96 15.94 -41.16
C ALA A 95 -21.50 16.24 -39.73
N LEU A 96 -20.88 15.26 -39.08
CA LEU A 96 -20.25 15.40 -37.75
C LEU A 96 -18.93 16.19 -37.77
N GLY A 97 -18.43 16.56 -38.95
CA GLY A 97 -17.18 17.31 -39.09
C GLY A 97 -15.93 16.43 -39.11
N ALA A 98 -16.04 15.15 -39.44
CA ALA A 98 -14.85 14.37 -39.75
C ALA A 98 -14.30 14.76 -41.14
N ALA A 99 -12.97 14.91 -41.25
CA ALA A 99 -12.32 15.18 -42.53
C ALA A 99 -12.36 13.94 -43.43
N ALA A 100 -12.51 14.14 -44.75
CA ALA A 100 -12.64 13.05 -45.72
C ALA A 100 -11.44 12.09 -45.69
N ASP A 101 -10.22 12.62 -45.65
CA ASP A 101 -8.98 11.83 -45.58
C ASP A 101 -8.87 11.02 -44.29
N PHE A 102 -9.40 11.57 -43.19
CA PHE A 102 -9.43 10.85 -41.92
C PHE A 102 -10.37 9.65 -42.01
N ILE A 103 -11.57 9.83 -42.58
CA ILE A 103 -12.52 8.73 -42.78
C ILE A 103 -11.90 7.65 -43.69
N ALA A 104 -11.28 8.05 -44.81
CA ALA A 104 -10.64 7.10 -45.72
C ALA A 104 -9.56 6.26 -45.03
N LYS A 105 -8.67 6.90 -44.25
CA LYS A 105 -7.62 6.19 -43.49
C LYS A 105 -8.18 5.22 -42.46
N GLN A 106 -9.28 5.55 -41.79
CA GLN A 106 -9.91 4.66 -40.81
C GLN A 106 -10.56 3.44 -41.47
N ILE A 107 -11.16 3.61 -42.65
CA ILE A 107 -11.70 2.51 -43.46
C ILE A 107 -10.56 1.56 -43.87
N GLU A 108 -9.46 2.10 -44.38
CA GLU A 108 -8.29 1.32 -44.78
C GLU A 108 -7.57 0.64 -43.60
N ALA A 109 -7.62 1.25 -42.40
CA ALA A 109 -7.12 0.66 -41.16
C ALA A 109 -8.00 -0.49 -40.63
N GLY A 110 -9.12 -0.79 -41.28
CA GLY A 110 -9.95 -1.96 -41.00
C GLY A 110 -11.12 -1.72 -40.05
N ILE A 111 -11.53 -0.47 -39.81
CA ILE A 111 -12.77 -0.19 -39.07
C ILE A 111 -13.97 -0.70 -39.87
N LYS A 112 -14.80 -1.50 -39.21
CA LYS A 112 -16.02 -2.05 -39.83
C LYS A 112 -17.19 -1.05 -39.77
N PRO A 113 -18.14 -1.09 -40.72
CA PRO A 113 -19.31 -0.21 -40.73
C PRO A 113 -20.13 -0.24 -39.43
N ASP A 114 -20.29 -1.39 -38.79
CA ASP A 114 -21.05 -1.55 -37.54
C ASP A 114 -20.35 -0.90 -36.34
N GLN A 115 -19.01 -0.91 -36.32
CA GLN A 115 -18.22 -0.20 -35.33
C GLN A 115 -18.34 1.31 -35.52
N ALA A 116 -18.20 1.77 -36.77
CA ALA A 116 -18.33 3.18 -37.12
C ALA A 116 -19.75 3.74 -36.84
N GLU A 117 -20.80 2.97 -37.12
CA GLU A 117 -22.19 3.32 -36.80
C GLU A 117 -22.38 3.65 -35.31
N ARG A 118 -21.80 2.84 -34.41
CA ARG A 118 -21.90 3.07 -32.96
C ARG A 118 -21.21 4.38 -32.55
N PHE A 119 -20.02 4.65 -33.10
CA PHE A 119 -19.29 5.88 -32.81
C PHE A 119 -20.01 7.12 -33.35
N ILE A 120 -20.53 7.04 -34.58
CA ILE A 120 -21.26 8.13 -35.25
C ILE A 120 -22.57 8.40 -34.49
N ALA A 121 -23.34 7.37 -34.15
CA ALA A 121 -24.57 7.53 -33.37
C ALA A 121 -24.32 8.13 -31.98
N GLN A 122 -23.22 7.76 -31.31
CA GLN A 122 -22.85 8.34 -30.02
C GLN A 122 -22.50 9.83 -30.13
N GLN A 123 -21.80 10.22 -31.20
CA GLN A 123 -21.44 11.62 -31.47
C GLN A 123 -22.65 12.46 -31.90
N GLU A 124 -23.55 11.91 -32.71
CA GLU A 124 -24.83 12.55 -33.05
C GLU A 124 -25.67 12.79 -31.80
N ALA A 125 -25.81 11.79 -30.92
CA ALA A 125 -26.52 11.92 -29.66
C ALA A 125 -25.87 12.96 -28.72
N ALA A 126 -24.53 13.01 -28.66
CA ALA A 126 -23.81 14.00 -27.87
C ALA A 126 -23.99 15.43 -28.41
N ARG A 127 -24.22 15.58 -29.71
CA ARG A 127 -24.37 16.87 -30.39
C ARG A 127 -25.81 17.40 -30.34
N GLU A 128 -26.81 16.52 -30.43
CA GLU A 128 -28.22 16.86 -30.21
C GLU A 128 -28.51 17.15 -28.73
N GLY A 129 -27.84 16.44 -27.81
CA GLY A 129 -27.90 16.66 -26.37
C GLY A 129 -26.82 17.61 -25.87
N GLY A 130 -26.82 18.88 -26.31
CA GLY A 130 -25.83 19.87 -25.87
C GLY A 130 -25.72 19.93 -24.35
N LEU A 131 -24.62 19.44 -23.77
CA LEU A 131 -24.21 19.44 -22.34
C LEU A 131 -25.27 19.07 -21.27
N ALA A 132 -26.51 18.78 -21.64
CA ALA A 132 -27.54 18.21 -20.78
C ALA A 132 -27.46 16.69 -20.90
N GLN A 133 -26.32 16.10 -20.51
CA GLN A 133 -26.30 14.68 -20.18
C GLN A 133 -27.31 14.50 -19.05
N THR A 134 -28.45 13.88 -19.35
CA THR A 134 -29.37 13.43 -18.31
C THR A 134 -28.59 12.50 -17.40
N LEU A 135 -28.29 12.96 -16.20
CA LEU A 135 -27.52 12.19 -15.22
C LEU A 135 -28.28 10.90 -14.93
N ASP A 136 -27.61 9.76 -15.08
CA ASP A 136 -28.11 8.51 -14.51
C ASP A 136 -27.89 8.55 -13.00
N LEU A 137 -28.93 8.93 -12.25
CA LEU A 137 -28.94 8.98 -10.79
C LEU A 137 -29.26 7.62 -10.15
N SER A 138 -29.18 6.51 -10.89
CA SER A 138 -29.42 5.16 -10.36
C SER A 138 -28.54 4.82 -9.15
N TRP A 139 -27.30 5.32 -9.11
CA TRP A 139 -26.37 5.16 -7.99
C TRP A 139 -26.89 5.72 -6.66
N MET A 140 -27.78 6.73 -6.69
CA MET A 140 -28.41 7.29 -5.47
C MET A 140 -29.44 6.34 -4.85
N LYS A 141 -29.90 5.34 -5.61
CA LYS A 141 -30.90 4.34 -5.20
C LYS A 141 -30.27 2.99 -4.85
N VAL A 142 -28.95 2.97 -4.62
CA VAL A 142 -28.23 1.76 -4.20
C VAL A 142 -28.82 1.21 -2.89
N PRO A 143 -29.04 -0.10 -2.76
CA PRO A 143 -29.68 -0.69 -1.58
C PRO A 143 -28.67 -0.90 -0.42
N THR A 144 -27.87 0.12 -0.14
CA THR A 144 -27.07 0.20 1.10
C THR A 144 -27.94 0.73 2.23
N GLU A 145 -27.52 0.56 3.48
CA GLU A 145 -28.23 1.14 4.61
C GLU A 145 -28.07 2.67 4.64
N TRP A 146 -29.18 3.39 4.80
CA TRP A 146 -29.22 4.86 4.86
C TRP A 146 -29.64 5.33 6.26
N GLY A 147 -29.32 6.58 6.57
CA GLY A 147 -29.72 7.22 7.83
C GLY A 147 -28.81 6.92 9.02
N ILE A 148 -27.74 6.13 8.82
CA ILE A 148 -26.70 5.95 9.83
C ILE A 148 -25.98 7.28 10.06
N ARG A 149 -25.85 7.63 11.34
CA ARG A 149 -25.13 8.83 11.79
C ARG A 149 -24.20 8.43 12.92
N VAL A 150 -22.91 8.55 12.67
CA VAL A 150 -21.88 8.40 13.69
C VAL A 150 -21.44 9.78 14.15
N ARG A 151 -21.30 9.97 15.46
CA ARG A 151 -20.81 11.23 16.04
C ARG A 151 -19.45 10.98 16.70
N PRO A 152 -18.50 11.92 16.61
CA PRO A 152 -17.24 11.81 17.32
C PRO A 152 -17.46 11.66 18.82
N GLY A 153 -16.68 10.78 19.46
CA GLY A 153 -16.62 10.65 20.91
C GLY A 153 -15.42 11.41 21.50
N ASN A 154 -15.08 11.12 22.77
CA ASN A 154 -13.93 11.74 23.44
C ASN A 154 -12.58 11.42 22.77
N ARG A 155 -12.51 10.33 21.99
CA ARG A 155 -11.33 9.91 21.21
C ARG A 155 -11.40 10.35 19.74
N GLY A 156 -12.32 11.25 19.37
CA GLY A 156 -12.62 11.58 17.98
C GLY A 156 -13.57 10.58 17.33
N LEU A 157 -13.57 10.55 16.00
CA LEU A 157 -14.35 9.61 15.20
C LEU A 157 -13.42 8.49 14.72
N THR A 158 -13.41 7.36 15.43
CA THR A 158 -12.50 6.24 15.12
C THR A 158 -13.09 5.29 14.09
N VAL A 159 -12.25 4.46 13.48
CA VAL A 159 -12.65 3.39 12.53
C VAL A 159 -13.74 2.50 13.14
N ASP A 160 -13.54 2.01 14.36
CA ASP A 160 -14.52 1.12 15.00
C ASP A 160 -15.86 1.80 15.30
N MET A 161 -15.89 3.13 15.45
CA MET A 161 -17.16 3.84 15.61
C MET A 161 -18.01 3.84 14.33
N LEU A 162 -17.40 3.59 13.17
CA LEU A 162 -18.10 3.48 11.88
C LEU A 162 -18.82 2.14 11.70
N ASN A 163 -18.51 1.15 12.54
CA ASN A 163 -19.16 -0.15 12.56
C ASN A 163 -20.56 -0.05 13.19
N VAL A 164 -21.51 0.51 12.43
CA VAL A 164 -22.94 0.64 12.80
C VAL A 164 -23.82 -0.04 11.75
N GLY A 165 -24.85 -0.76 12.21
CA GLY A 165 -25.78 -1.47 11.33
C GLY A 165 -25.07 -2.50 10.45
N THR A 166 -25.41 -2.53 9.17
CA THR A 166 -24.81 -3.40 8.14
C THR A 166 -23.33 -3.11 7.88
N TYR A 167 -22.81 -1.92 8.20
CA TYR A 167 -21.38 -1.62 8.10
C TYR A 167 -20.56 -2.34 9.19
N ALA A 168 -21.22 -2.75 10.28
CA ALA A 168 -20.64 -3.55 11.36
C ALA A 168 -20.66 -5.06 11.08
N ASP A 169 -21.33 -5.52 10.01
CA ASP A 169 -21.44 -6.94 9.72
C ASP A 169 -20.15 -7.47 9.10
N ILE A 170 -19.32 -8.10 9.93
CA ILE A 170 -18.03 -8.67 9.52
C ILE A 170 -18.20 -10.18 9.34
N PRO A 171 -18.47 -10.66 8.11
CA PRO A 171 -18.79 -12.07 7.88
C PRO A 171 -17.59 -12.96 8.19
N ASP A 172 -17.83 -14.20 8.59
CA ASP A 172 -16.76 -15.19 8.79
C ASP A 172 -16.06 -15.56 7.45
N HIS A 173 -16.74 -15.36 6.32
CA HIS A 173 -16.19 -15.52 4.97
C HIS A 173 -16.60 -14.34 4.08
N TRP A 174 -15.63 -13.68 3.44
CA TRP A 174 -15.88 -12.58 2.53
C TRP A 174 -16.26 -13.12 1.14
N PRO A 175 -17.46 -12.80 0.60
CA PRO A 175 -17.95 -13.47 -0.60
C PRO A 175 -17.55 -12.80 -1.92
N TYR A 176 -16.91 -11.63 -1.86
CA TYR A 176 -16.57 -10.83 -3.03
C TYR A 176 -15.09 -10.97 -3.37
N GLN A 177 -14.75 -10.88 -4.65
CA GLN A 177 -13.35 -10.92 -5.14
C GLN A 177 -12.89 -9.57 -5.70
N THR A 178 -13.57 -8.48 -5.31
CA THR A 178 -13.33 -7.11 -5.77
C THR A 178 -12.79 -6.24 -4.63
N GLU A 179 -12.39 -5.01 -4.92
CA GLU A 179 -11.93 -4.04 -3.91
C GLU A 179 -13.08 -3.40 -3.12
N MET A 180 -14.26 -4.02 -3.15
CA MET A 180 -15.46 -3.47 -2.57
C MET A 180 -15.27 -3.28 -1.05
N PRO A 181 -15.45 -2.05 -0.53
CA PRO A 181 -15.45 -1.82 0.90
C PRO A 181 -16.60 -2.56 1.59
N ARG A 182 -16.40 -2.97 2.85
CA ARG A 182 -17.47 -3.56 3.67
C ARG A 182 -18.65 -2.59 3.79
N GLY A 183 -19.86 -3.09 3.55
CA GLY A 183 -21.11 -2.31 3.55
C GLY A 183 -21.43 -1.57 2.24
N ALA A 184 -20.53 -1.59 1.25
CA ALA A 184 -20.85 -1.14 -0.11
C ALA A 184 -21.64 -2.22 -0.90
N TYR A 185 -22.24 -1.82 -2.02
CA TYR A 185 -23.02 -2.72 -2.87
C TYR A 185 -22.19 -3.27 -4.03
N PRO A 186 -22.27 -4.58 -4.32
CA PRO A 186 -21.46 -5.19 -5.37
C PRO A 186 -21.94 -4.79 -6.76
N ILE A 187 -20.99 -4.66 -7.68
CA ILE A 187 -21.25 -4.45 -9.10
C ILE A 187 -21.11 -5.81 -9.82
N PRO A 188 -22.14 -6.28 -10.55
CA PRO A 188 -22.07 -7.53 -11.30
C PRO A 188 -21.00 -7.49 -12.41
N GLY A 189 -20.35 -8.64 -12.66
CA GLY A 189 -19.44 -8.81 -13.80
C GLY A 189 -18.06 -8.13 -13.68
N VAL A 190 -17.73 -7.57 -12.51
CA VAL A 190 -16.39 -7.03 -12.25
C VAL A 190 -15.37 -8.16 -12.15
N ALA A 191 -14.21 -7.96 -12.79
CA ALA A 191 -13.12 -8.92 -12.76
C ALA A 191 -12.56 -9.11 -11.34
N PRO A 192 -12.14 -10.34 -10.97
CA PRO A 192 -11.48 -10.60 -9.69
C PRO A 192 -10.15 -9.85 -9.57
N MET A 193 -9.84 -9.36 -8.37
CA MET A 193 -8.58 -8.67 -8.06
C MET A 193 -7.45 -9.59 -7.59
N GLY A 194 -7.73 -10.89 -7.44
CA GLY A 194 -6.70 -11.91 -7.23
C GLY A 194 -6.19 -12.09 -5.79
N TYR A 195 -6.79 -11.44 -4.78
CA TYR A 195 -6.47 -11.74 -3.39
C TYR A 195 -6.93 -13.15 -3.00
N THR A 196 -6.26 -13.76 -2.01
CA THR A 196 -6.39 -15.21 -1.74
C THR A 196 -6.96 -15.56 -0.36
N ILE A 197 -7.03 -14.61 0.58
CA ILE A 197 -7.51 -14.85 1.95
C ILE A 197 -8.91 -14.25 2.14
N TYR A 198 -9.91 -15.13 2.16
CA TYR A 198 -11.34 -14.77 2.29
C TYR A 198 -11.92 -15.06 3.67
N GLU A 199 -11.31 -15.99 4.42
CA GLU A 199 -11.80 -16.39 5.73
C GLU A 199 -11.32 -15.42 6.83
N LYS A 200 -12.24 -14.93 7.65
CA LYS A 200 -11.96 -14.01 8.75
C LYS A 200 -10.96 -14.60 9.73
N ALA A 201 -11.11 -15.89 10.06
CA ALA A 201 -10.22 -16.61 10.98
C ALA A 201 -8.74 -16.54 10.58
N GLU A 202 -8.44 -16.42 9.29
CA GLU A 202 -7.08 -16.43 8.76
C GLU A 202 -6.35 -15.09 8.84
N LEU A 203 -7.00 -13.98 9.26
CA LEU A 203 -6.34 -12.66 9.33
C LEU A 203 -6.85 -11.74 10.45
N TRP A 204 -8.01 -12.05 11.03
CA TRP A 204 -8.71 -11.14 11.94
C TRP A 204 -7.99 -11.00 13.29
N ALA A 205 -8.07 -9.81 13.88
CA ALA A 205 -7.72 -9.51 15.26
C ALA A 205 -8.71 -8.47 15.79
N ASP A 206 -9.34 -8.75 16.94
CA ASP A 206 -10.42 -7.91 17.47
C ASP A 206 -9.97 -6.48 17.84
N ASN A 207 -8.68 -6.29 18.08
CA ASN A 207 -8.10 -4.99 18.44
C ASN A 207 -7.50 -4.23 17.23
N ALA A 208 -7.68 -4.70 16.00
CA ALA A 208 -7.03 -4.08 14.84
C ALA A 208 -7.42 -2.59 14.67
N GLY A 209 -8.71 -2.26 14.83
CA GLY A 209 -9.18 -0.86 14.78
C GLY A 209 -8.55 0.01 15.86
N ASP A 210 -8.63 -0.41 17.14
CA ASP A 210 -7.97 0.27 18.26
C ASP A 210 -6.45 0.45 18.05
N LEU A 211 -5.75 -0.58 17.54
CA LEU A 211 -4.32 -0.53 17.29
C LEU A 211 -3.96 0.44 16.16
N TYR A 212 -4.80 0.54 15.12
CA TYR A 212 -4.65 1.54 14.07
C TYR A 212 -4.73 2.96 14.67
N GLU A 213 -5.76 3.24 15.47
CA GLU A 213 -5.92 4.55 16.10
C GLU A 213 -4.75 4.89 17.03
N GLU A 214 -4.28 3.91 17.82
CA GLU A 214 -3.10 4.09 18.66
C GLU A 214 -1.84 4.40 17.81
N ALA A 215 -1.63 3.67 16.71
CA ALA A 215 -0.47 3.86 15.85
C ALA A 215 -0.43 5.24 15.20
N ILE A 216 -1.59 5.78 14.79
CA ILE A 216 -1.70 7.14 14.27
C ILE A 216 -1.46 8.16 15.38
N GLN A 217 -2.12 8.00 16.53
CA GLN A 217 -2.03 8.95 17.65
C GLN A 217 -0.62 9.05 18.23
N ARG A 218 0.08 7.91 18.36
CA ARG A 218 1.41 7.82 18.98
C ARG A 218 2.55 7.77 17.95
N ARG A 219 2.26 8.19 16.73
CA ARG A 219 3.27 8.31 15.66
C ARG A 219 4.36 9.28 16.07
N TRP A 220 5.60 8.89 15.84
CA TRP A 220 6.80 9.70 16.06
C TRP A 220 7.63 9.77 14.79
N ARG A 221 8.47 10.80 14.67
CA ARG A 221 9.30 11.09 13.49
C ARG A 221 10.78 10.98 13.86
N PRO A 222 11.53 10.01 13.30
CA PRO A 222 12.95 9.85 13.60
C PRO A 222 13.77 11.12 13.37
N ALA A 223 13.41 11.97 12.39
CA ALA A 223 14.15 13.18 12.07
C ALA A 223 14.04 14.30 13.11
N THR A 224 12.88 14.48 13.74
CA THR A 224 12.57 15.70 14.52
C THR A 224 12.19 15.43 15.96
N ASP A 225 11.69 14.24 16.27
CA ASP A 225 11.18 13.92 17.60
C ASP A 225 12.25 13.23 18.47
N ILE A 226 13.35 12.78 17.86
CA ILE A 226 14.53 12.29 18.57
C ILE A 226 15.47 13.47 18.88
N PRO A 227 15.92 13.65 20.13
CA PRO A 227 16.79 14.76 20.52
C PRO A 227 18.25 14.47 20.12
N TRP A 228 18.53 14.43 18.83
CA TRP A 228 19.86 14.08 18.29
C TRP A 228 21.02 14.93 18.85
N THR A 229 20.74 16.14 19.33
CA THR A 229 21.71 17.03 19.97
C THR A 229 22.24 16.50 21.31
N THR A 230 21.58 15.53 21.95
CA THR A 230 22.04 14.92 23.19
C THR A 230 23.05 13.79 22.95
N MET A 231 23.41 13.50 21.70
CA MET A 231 24.38 12.46 21.40
C MET A 231 25.78 12.91 21.81
N GLU A 232 26.48 12.01 22.49
CA GLU A 232 27.85 12.21 22.96
C GLU A 232 28.75 11.12 22.36
N PRO A 233 30.03 11.42 22.06
CA PRO A 233 30.98 10.41 21.63
C PRO A 233 31.07 9.26 22.65
N LEU A 234 31.04 8.02 22.15
CA LEU A 234 31.22 6.82 22.97
C LEU A 234 32.63 6.25 22.76
N PRO A 235 33.14 5.43 23.69
CA PRO A 235 34.34 4.62 23.44
C PRO A 235 34.19 3.80 22.14
N ASP A 236 35.28 3.69 21.37
CA ASP A 236 35.27 3.08 20.03
C ASP A 236 34.64 1.67 20.00
N GLU A 237 34.94 0.83 20.98
CA GLU A 237 34.40 -0.52 21.10
C GLU A 237 32.89 -0.53 21.35
N ILE A 238 32.38 0.44 22.13
CA ILE A 238 30.96 0.60 22.40
C ILE A 238 30.25 1.15 21.16
N GLU A 239 30.82 2.16 20.51
CA GLU A 239 30.22 2.75 19.30
C GLU A 239 30.14 1.73 18.17
N ARG A 240 31.14 0.84 18.02
CA ARG A 240 31.10 -0.28 17.07
C ARG A 240 30.02 -1.30 17.42
N ALA A 241 29.86 -1.63 18.71
CA ALA A 241 28.83 -2.55 19.16
C ALA A 241 27.41 -1.98 18.97
N VAL A 242 27.22 -0.68 19.23
CA VAL A 242 25.97 0.04 18.90
C VAL A 242 25.73 0.00 17.39
N GLY A 243 26.75 0.24 16.57
CA GLY A 243 26.67 0.13 15.11
C GLY A 243 26.21 -1.25 14.63
N GLN A 244 26.76 -2.32 15.20
CA GLN A 244 26.37 -3.70 14.88
C GLN A 244 24.90 -3.99 15.28
N LEU A 245 24.47 -3.56 16.47
CA LEU A 245 23.09 -3.70 16.91
C LEU A 245 22.12 -2.91 16.02
N CYS A 246 22.50 -1.69 15.63
CA CYS A 246 21.73 -0.86 14.71
C CYS A 246 21.63 -1.50 13.31
N THR A 247 22.69 -2.14 12.81
CA THR A 247 22.65 -2.89 11.55
C THR A 247 21.62 -4.02 11.61
N HIS A 248 21.61 -4.80 12.69
CA HIS A 248 20.61 -5.84 12.89
C HIS A 248 19.18 -5.26 12.83
N PHE A 249 18.91 -4.14 13.52
CA PHE A 249 17.58 -3.53 13.45
C PHE A 249 17.22 -2.97 12.08
N CYS A 250 18.19 -2.47 11.30
CA CYS A 250 17.95 -2.04 9.93
C CYS A 250 17.45 -3.22 9.06
N GLU A 251 18.14 -4.35 9.11
CA GLU A 251 17.75 -5.56 8.36
C GLU A 251 16.37 -6.06 8.77
N ARG A 252 16.13 -6.14 10.08
CA ARG A 252 14.84 -6.56 10.64
C ARG A 252 13.71 -5.64 10.24
N GLY A 253 13.93 -4.32 10.23
CA GLY A 253 12.95 -3.33 9.81
C GLY A 253 12.49 -3.55 8.36
N LEU A 254 13.42 -3.54 7.41
CA LEU A 254 13.07 -3.70 5.99
C LEU A 254 12.39 -5.05 5.71
N LEU A 255 12.96 -6.14 6.20
CA LEU A 255 12.38 -7.48 6.03
C LEU A 255 10.94 -7.54 6.54
N SER A 256 10.69 -7.02 7.74
CA SER A 256 9.36 -7.08 8.34
C SER A 256 8.36 -6.24 7.54
N GLY A 257 8.78 -5.08 7.04
CA GLY A 257 8.00 -4.29 6.08
C GLY A 257 7.64 -5.07 4.82
N ASP A 258 8.60 -5.78 4.21
CA ASP A 258 8.37 -6.58 3.01
C ASP A 258 7.39 -7.74 3.26
N ILE A 259 7.46 -8.40 4.42
CA ILE A 259 6.51 -9.46 4.79
C ILE A 259 5.09 -8.90 4.85
N ILE A 260 4.90 -7.77 5.53
CA ILE A 260 3.57 -7.12 5.57
C ILE A 260 3.12 -6.70 4.18
N GLY A 261 4.02 -6.08 3.40
CA GLY A 261 3.74 -5.63 2.03
C GLY A 261 3.33 -6.77 1.10
N ARG A 262 3.87 -7.98 1.30
CA ARG A 262 3.46 -9.18 0.56
C ARG A 262 2.06 -9.66 0.93
N TRP A 263 1.69 -9.63 2.20
CA TRP A 263 0.42 -10.21 2.67
C TRP A 263 -0.77 -9.24 2.58
N LEU A 264 -0.54 -7.94 2.63
CA LEU A 264 -1.60 -6.93 2.53
C LEU A 264 -2.48 -7.07 1.26
N PRO A 265 -1.92 -7.30 0.06
CA PRO A 265 -2.70 -7.55 -1.15
C PRO A 265 -3.51 -8.85 -1.10
N GLU A 266 -3.03 -9.87 -0.38
CA GLU A 266 -3.69 -11.18 -0.28
C GLU A 266 -4.94 -11.17 0.61
N MET A 267 -5.11 -10.14 1.44
CA MET A 267 -6.22 -10.02 2.39
C MET A 267 -7.46 -9.41 1.75
N SER A 268 -8.63 -10.02 1.97
CA SER A 268 -9.92 -9.48 1.53
C SER A 268 -10.22 -8.07 2.07
N TYR A 269 -10.82 -7.23 1.22
CA TYR A 269 -11.15 -5.83 1.54
C TYR A 269 -12.25 -5.68 2.61
N GLY A 270 -13.03 -6.73 2.85
CA GLY A 270 -14.03 -6.78 3.91
C GLY A 270 -13.45 -6.62 5.32
N TYR A 271 -12.17 -6.94 5.53
CA TYR A 271 -11.50 -6.88 6.84
C TYR A 271 -10.57 -5.67 6.94
N HIS A 272 -11.10 -4.50 6.59
CA HIS A 272 -10.33 -3.29 6.41
C HIS A 272 -9.58 -2.85 7.68
N GLU A 273 -10.08 -3.13 8.89
CA GLU A 273 -9.39 -2.81 10.14
C GLU A 273 -8.01 -3.45 10.22
N VAL A 274 -7.91 -4.71 9.77
CA VAL A 274 -6.63 -5.43 9.71
C VAL A 274 -5.73 -4.79 8.67
N LYS A 275 -6.24 -4.47 7.48
CA LYS A 275 -5.45 -3.82 6.42
C LYS A 275 -4.93 -2.46 6.88
N LEU A 276 -5.77 -1.63 7.50
CA LEU A 276 -5.42 -0.32 8.04
C LEU A 276 -4.32 -0.44 9.11
N TYR A 277 -4.51 -1.30 10.10
CA TYR A 277 -3.50 -1.51 11.13
C TYR A 277 -2.17 -2.01 10.55
N LEU A 278 -2.19 -3.04 9.70
CA LEU A 278 -0.96 -3.59 9.12
C LEU A 278 -0.23 -2.57 8.24
N SER A 279 -0.94 -1.67 7.55
CA SER A 279 -0.29 -0.54 6.87
C SER A 279 0.48 0.36 7.85
N THR A 280 -0.07 0.63 9.04
CA THR A 280 0.67 1.38 10.07
C THR A 280 1.86 0.59 10.63
N ALA A 281 1.73 -0.73 10.82
CA ALA A 281 2.83 -1.58 11.24
C ALA A 281 3.98 -1.62 10.20
N ALA A 282 3.65 -1.67 8.91
CA ALA A 282 4.63 -1.53 7.83
C ALA A 282 5.37 -0.17 7.90
N PHE A 283 4.62 0.90 8.18
CA PHE A 283 5.22 2.22 8.35
C PHE A 283 6.11 2.31 9.62
N ASP A 284 5.72 1.66 10.73
CA ASP A 284 6.56 1.56 11.93
C ASP A 284 7.90 0.89 11.61
N TYR A 285 7.91 -0.20 10.84
CA TYR A 285 9.13 -0.88 10.41
C TYR A 285 10.05 0.01 9.54
N ALA A 286 9.46 0.82 8.65
CA ALA A 286 10.22 1.79 7.86
C ALA A 286 10.89 2.86 8.76
N ARG A 287 10.19 3.34 9.80
CA ARG A 287 10.77 4.28 10.79
C ARG A 287 11.85 3.64 11.65
N GLN A 288 11.70 2.36 12.00
CA GLN A 288 12.73 1.61 12.71
C GLN A 288 14.00 1.49 11.87
N PHE A 289 13.89 1.15 10.58
CA PHE A 289 15.04 1.18 9.68
C PHE A 289 15.71 2.57 9.66
N GLU A 290 14.92 3.63 9.47
CA GLU A 290 15.42 5.01 9.41
C GLU A 290 16.16 5.43 10.68
N VAL A 291 15.57 5.20 11.85
CA VAL A 291 16.12 5.68 13.13
C VAL A 291 17.43 4.97 13.49
N PHE A 292 17.50 3.65 13.29
CA PHE A 292 18.69 2.89 13.64
C PHE A 292 19.82 3.14 12.64
N ARG A 293 19.49 3.35 11.37
CA ARG A 293 20.47 3.82 10.38
C ARG A 293 21.05 5.18 10.76
N LYS A 294 20.20 6.12 11.18
CA LYS A 294 20.65 7.43 11.68
C LYS A 294 21.55 7.27 12.90
N ARG A 295 21.10 6.54 13.92
CA ARG A 295 21.90 6.34 15.14
C ARG A 295 23.27 5.74 14.82
N ALA A 296 23.35 4.72 13.96
CA ALA A 296 24.62 4.10 13.59
C ALA A 296 25.65 5.10 13.02
N MET A 297 25.20 6.18 12.37
CA MET A 297 26.08 7.14 11.69
C MET A 297 26.26 8.45 12.45
N SER A 298 25.37 8.79 13.39
CA SER A 298 25.36 10.12 14.04
C SER A 298 26.59 10.42 14.90
N ASN A 299 27.27 9.41 15.45
CA ASN A 299 28.49 9.56 16.25
C ASN A 299 29.79 9.23 15.49
N GLY A 300 29.73 9.07 14.17
CA GLY A 300 30.90 8.70 13.37
C GLY A 300 31.30 7.22 13.46
N GLY A 301 30.44 6.37 14.01
CA GLY A 301 30.59 4.91 13.99
C GLY A 301 30.42 4.34 12.58
N GLY A 302 29.27 3.71 12.33
CA GLY A 302 28.93 3.13 11.03
C GLY A 302 28.07 1.87 11.14
N LEU A 303 27.73 1.30 9.99
CA LEU A 303 27.04 0.02 9.93
C LEU A 303 28.03 -1.13 10.12
N GLY A 304 27.62 -2.13 10.90
CA GLY A 304 28.32 -3.40 11.09
C GLY A 304 28.07 -4.44 10.00
N LEU A 305 28.38 -5.70 10.32
CA LEU A 305 28.22 -6.86 9.45
C LEU A 305 26.76 -7.32 9.36
N GLN A 306 26.38 -7.84 8.19
CA GLN A 306 25.04 -8.36 7.99
C GLN A 306 24.78 -9.68 8.73
N SER A 307 23.53 -9.93 9.13
CA SER A 307 23.15 -11.23 9.69
C SER A 307 23.26 -12.36 8.65
N PRO A 308 23.45 -13.63 9.07
CA PRO A 308 23.46 -14.76 8.14
C PRO A 308 22.13 -14.93 7.35
N GLY A 309 21.01 -14.49 7.92
CA GLY A 309 19.72 -14.37 7.25
C GLY A 309 18.90 -15.66 7.17
N TYR A 310 19.28 -16.73 7.89
CA TYR A 310 18.55 -18.00 7.85
C TYR A 310 17.14 -17.84 8.43
N PHE A 311 17.02 -17.16 9.57
CA PHE A 311 15.74 -16.94 10.23
C PHE A 311 14.77 -16.08 9.40
N HIS A 312 15.29 -15.18 8.56
CA HIS A 312 14.47 -14.37 7.66
C HIS A 312 13.67 -15.23 6.70
N ARG A 313 14.28 -16.32 6.23
CA ARG A 313 13.64 -17.27 5.32
C ARG A 313 12.48 -18.04 5.96
N ALA A 314 12.55 -18.30 7.27
CA ALA A 314 11.47 -18.97 7.99
C ALA A 314 10.13 -18.21 7.90
N ILE A 315 10.18 -16.87 7.85
CA ILE A 315 9.00 -16.01 7.74
C ILE A 315 8.63 -15.74 6.29
N ILE A 316 9.61 -15.45 5.42
CA ILE A 316 9.37 -15.23 3.98
C ILE A 316 8.69 -16.45 3.35
N ASP A 317 9.10 -17.66 3.71
CA ASP A 317 8.57 -18.89 3.08
C ASP A 317 7.25 -19.35 3.71
N ALA A 318 6.66 -18.57 4.62
CA ALA A 318 5.35 -18.87 5.19
C ALA A 318 4.28 -19.02 4.09
N ARG A 319 3.40 -20.00 4.26
CA ARG A 319 2.38 -20.37 3.26
C ARG A 319 0.98 -19.90 3.62
N ALA A 320 0.78 -19.44 4.86
CA ALA A 320 -0.44 -18.82 5.33
C ALA A 320 -0.11 -17.57 6.15
N TRP A 321 -1.02 -16.59 6.17
CA TRP A 321 -0.83 -15.40 7.01
C TRP A 321 -0.72 -15.77 8.49
N THR A 322 -1.51 -16.73 8.96
CA THR A 322 -1.42 -17.21 10.35
C THR A 322 -0.01 -17.71 10.71
N GLU A 323 0.66 -18.46 9.81
CA GLU A 323 2.06 -18.87 10.01
C GLU A 323 2.98 -17.63 10.08
N ALA A 324 2.87 -16.73 9.09
CA ALA A 324 3.69 -15.53 9.02
C ALA A 324 3.50 -14.65 10.27
N SER A 325 2.26 -14.42 10.70
CA SER A 325 1.88 -13.58 11.83
C SER A 325 2.34 -14.19 13.16
N VAL A 326 2.19 -15.49 13.39
CA VAL A 326 2.68 -16.13 14.62
C VAL A 326 4.20 -16.01 14.74
N VAL A 327 4.93 -16.23 13.63
CA VAL A 327 6.40 -16.15 13.66
C VAL A 327 6.88 -14.70 13.73
N LEU A 328 6.29 -13.78 12.97
CA LEU A 328 6.66 -12.36 12.95
C LEU A 328 6.21 -11.62 14.20
N ASN A 329 4.90 -11.62 14.47
CA ASN A 329 4.27 -10.75 15.47
C ASN A 329 4.30 -11.32 16.89
N ILE A 330 4.61 -12.61 17.08
CA ILE A 330 4.77 -13.20 18.42
C ILE A 330 6.23 -13.58 18.67
N PHE A 331 6.78 -14.52 17.92
CA PHE A 331 8.12 -15.04 18.20
C PHE A 331 9.21 -13.98 17.94
N ALA A 332 9.31 -13.48 16.70
CA ALA A 332 10.33 -12.51 16.33
C ALA A 332 10.14 -11.17 17.03
N ALA A 333 8.91 -10.66 17.11
CA ALA A 333 8.60 -9.44 17.86
C ALA A 333 8.92 -9.56 19.36
N SER A 334 8.77 -10.75 19.98
CA SER A 334 9.22 -10.96 21.35
C SER A 334 10.74 -10.83 21.48
N HIS A 335 11.49 -11.33 20.50
CA HIS A 335 12.96 -11.21 20.49
C HIS A 335 13.40 -9.76 20.30
N ILE A 336 12.81 -9.06 19.33
CA ILE A 336 13.08 -7.63 19.09
C ILE A 336 12.73 -6.78 20.33
N MET A 337 11.61 -7.08 21.00
CA MET A 337 11.28 -6.44 22.28
C MET A 337 12.39 -6.64 23.32
N GLY A 338 12.96 -7.85 23.41
CA GLY A 338 14.12 -8.13 24.28
C GLY A 338 15.36 -7.32 23.90
N LEU A 339 15.68 -7.23 22.60
CA LEU A 339 16.81 -6.43 22.11
C LEU A 339 16.61 -4.93 22.36
N TYR A 340 15.39 -4.39 22.22
CA TYR A 340 15.10 -3.01 22.60
C TYR A 340 15.21 -2.78 24.12
N GLN A 341 14.88 -3.76 24.94
CA GLN A 341 15.10 -3.68 26.38
C GLN A 341 16.60 -3.68 26.72
N ILE A 342 17.42 -4.46 26.01
CA ILE A 342 18.89 -4.40 26.13
C ILE A 342 19.37 -3.01 25.72
N GLY A 343 18.97 -2.53 24.55
CA GLY A 343 19.36 -1.21 24.06
C GLY A 343 18.96 -0.07 25.01
N ALA A 344 17.76 -0.12 25.59
CA ALA A 344 17.32 0.83 26.60
C ALA A 344 18.13 0.74 27.90
N TYR A 345 18.52 -0.48 28.30
CA TYR A 345 19.35 -0.71 29.49
C TYR A 345 20.78 -0.19 29.30
N THR A 346 21.31 -0.27 28.08
CA THR A 346 22.67 0.15 27.71
C THR A 346 22.69 1.54 27.05
N ALA A 347 21.61 2.31 27.12
CA ALA A 347 21.55 3.62 26.48
C ALA A 347 22.42 4.63 27.23
N HIS A 348 23.23 5.39 26.50
CA HIS A 348 24.20 6.34 27.06
C HIS A 348 23.69 7.78 27.09
N ASN A 349 22.64 8.07 26.31
CA ASN A 349 22.08 9.40 26.18
C ASN A 349 20.55 9.37 25.99
N GLU A 350 19.93 10.56 26.08
CA GLU A 350 18.48 10.71 25.96
C GLU A 350 17.96 10.27 24.59
N ALA A 351 18.69 10.56 23.51
CA ALA A 351 18.33 10.13 22.16
C ALA A 351 18.22 8.60 22.07
N GLU A 352 19.24 7.85 22.48
CA GLU A 352 19.22 6.39 22.49
C GLU A 352 18.09 5.84 23.37
N SER A 353 17.96 6.36 24.59
CA SER A 353 16.90 5.95 25.51
C SER A 353 15.51 6.15 24.90
N LEU A 354 15.27 7.29 24.24
CA LEU A 354 14.01 7.57 23.59
C LEU A 354 13.77 6.66 22.36
N ILE A 355 14.79 6.43 21.52
CA ILE A 355 14.71 5.53 20.36
C ILE A 355 14.22 4.14 20.82
N PHE A 356 14.85 3.56 21.83
CA PHE A 356 14.46 2.23 22.30
C PHE A 356 13.08 2.19 22.95
N ARG A 357 12.68 3.23 23.69
CA ARG A 357 11.31 3.33 24.24
C ARG A 357 10.25 3.42 23.15
N LEU A 358 10.50 4.21 22.10
CA LEU A 358 9.59 4.33 20.96
C LEU A 358 9.55 3.04 20.13
N GLY A 359 10.69 2.36 19.96
CA GLY A 359 10.74 1.03 19.35
C GLY A 359 9.91 0.00 20.13
N MET A 360 10.01 -0.02 21.46
CA MET A 360 9.19 -0.88 22.32
C MET A 360 7.69 -0.54 22.23
N GLN A 361 7.34 0.73 22.08
CA GLN A 361 5.94 1.14 21.84
C GLN A 361 5.41 0.53 20.53
N ASP A 362 6.18 0.62 19.45
CA ASP A 362 5.80 0.13 18.14
C ASP A 362 5.69 -1.41 18.12
N VAL A 363 6.67 -2.11 18.66
CA VAL A 363 6.65 -3.59 18.78
C VAL A 363 5.59 -4.08 19.77
N GLY A 364 5.24 -3.27 20.77
CA GLY A 364 4.12 -3.55 21.68
C GLY A 364 2.80 -3.71 20.94
N ARG A 365 2.51 -2.85 19.95
CA ARG A 365 1.32 -2.99 19.10
C ARG A 365 1.38 -4.26 18.25
N GLN A 366 2.54 -4.56 17.65
CA GLN A 366 2.76 -5.76 16.84
C GLN A 366 2.49 -7.05 17.64
N LEU A 367 3.01 -7.12 18.87
CA LEU A 367 2.75 -8.21 19.81
C LEU A 367 1.27 -8.31 20.16
N SER A 368 0.62 -7.17 20.42
CA SER A 368 -0.82 -7.10 20.74
C SER A 368 -1.67 -7.64 19.59
N TYR A 369 -1.36 -7.27 18.35
CA TYR A 369 -2.02 -7.82 17.16
C TYR A 369 -1.79 -9.33 17.03
N GLY A 370 -0.53 -9.79 17.13
CA GLY A 370 -0.20 -11.21 17.00
C GLY A 370 -0.92 -12.09 18.00
N VAL A 371 -0.97 -11.67 19.28
CA VAL A 371 -1.69 -12.37 20.35
C VAL A 371 -3.19 -12.44 20.04
N GLN A 372 -3.79 -11.33 19.63
CA GLN A 372 -5.22 -11.26 19.34
C GLN A 372 -5.61 -12.06 18.09
N HIS A 373 -4.78 -12.00 17.06
CA HIS A 373 -4.95 -12.79 15.86
C HIS A 373 -4.89 -14.29 16.16
N LEU A 374 -3.85 -14.75 16.86
CA LEU A 374 -3.73 -16.17 17.22
C LEU A 374 -4.88 -16.63 18.12
N ARG A 375 -5.31 -15.78 19.07
CA ARG A 375 -6.47 -16.07 19.94
C ARG A 375 -7.74 -16.28 19.12
N TYR A 376 -8.02 -15.38 18.17
CA TYR A 376 -9.19 -15.49 17.29
C TYR A 376 -9.09 -16.75 16.42
N PHE A 377 -7.95 -16.98 15.77
CA PHE A 377 -7.71 -18.17 14.95
C PHE A 377 -7.96 -19.46 15.73
N LEU A 378 -7.36 -19.61 16.92
CA LEU A 378 -7.51 -20.81 17.75
C LEU A 378 -8.94 -21.01 18.28
N SER A 379 -9.71 -19.93 18.44
CA SER A 379 -11.13 -20.02 18.83
C SER A 379 -12.03 -20.58 17.71
N LYS A 380 -11.61 -20.40 16.45
CA LYS A 380 -12.35 -20.83 15.25
C LYS A 380 -11.80 -22.12 14.63
N LYS A 381 -10.50 -22.39 14.79
CA LYS A 381 -9.73 -23.48 14.17
C LYS A 381 -8.98 -24.31 15.21
N ILE A 382 -9.71 -24.83 16.20
CA ILE A 382 -9.12 -25.56 17.34
C ILE A 382 -8.37 -26.82 16.91
N ASP A 383 -8.84 -27.46 15.83
CA ASP A 383 -8.24 -28.62 15.18
C ASP A 383 -6.87 -28.32 14.55
N ARG A 384 -6.59 -27.05 14.22
CA ARG A 384 -5.33 -26.61 13.60
C ARG A 384 -4.25 -26.19 14.61
N ARG A 385 -4.48 -26.41 15.91
CA ARG A 385 -3.46 -26.20 16.98
C ARG A 385 -2.13 -26.90 16.68
N ALA A 386 -2.17 -28.10 16.10
CA ALA A 386 -0.97 -28.84 15.74
C ALA A 386 -0.10 -28.11 14.69
N GLU A 387 -0.74 -27.39 13.76
CA GLU A 387 -0.03 -26.59 12.76
C GLU A 387 0.77 -25.47 13.40
N ILE A 388 0.18 -24.78 14.39
CA ILE A 388 0.86 -23.71 15.13
C ILE A 388 2.11 -24.23 15.85
N HIS A 389 2.05 -25.43 16.43
CA HIS A 389 3.25 -26.07 16.99
C HIS A 389 4.33 -26.32 15.94
N ASN A 390 3.95 -26.77 14.74
CA ASN A 390 4.89 -27.05 13.66
C ASN A 390 5.54 -25.76 13.13
N TYR A 391 4.75 -24.70 12.95
CA TYR A 391 5.25 -23.38 12.56
C TYR A 391 6.29 -22.87 13.56
N LEU A 392 5.98 -22.93 14.85
CA LEU A 392 6.89 -22.49 15.91
C LEU A 392 8.10 -23.41 16.05
N ASN A 393 7.96 -24.73 15.86
CA ASN A 393 9.11 -25.65 15.88
C ASN A 393 10.11 -25.32 14.78
N LYS A 394 9.63 -25.09 13.55
CA LYS A 394 10.44 -24.65 12.41
C LYS A 394 11.11 -23.31 12.73
N ALA A 395 10.35 -22.32 13.18
CA ALA A 395 10.87 -20.99 13.48
C ALA A 395 11.94 -21.02 14.58
N GLU A 396 11.69 -21.71 15.69
CA GLU A 396 12.62 -21.80 16.82
C GLU A 396 13.90 -22.56 16.45
N ALA A 397 13.80 -23.62 15.63
CA ALA A 397 14.97 -24.36 15.17
C ALA A 397 15.86 -23.53 14.24
N VAL A 398 15.26 -22.84 13.26
CA VAL A 398 16.01 -21.96 12.34
C VAL A 398 16.58 -20.76 13.09
N PHE A 399 15.83 -20.19 14.04
CA PHE A 399 16.33 -19.12 14.90
C PHE A 399 17.52 -19.57 15.75
N ALA A 400 17.47 -20.76 16.35
CA ALA A 400 18.58 -21.29 17.13
C ALA A 400 19.85 -21.46 16.27
N PHE A 401 19.67 -21.89 15.02
CA PHE A 401 20.76 -21.98 14.06
C PHE A 401 21.32 -20.59 13.69
N GLU A 402 20.46 -19.59 13.47
CA GLU A 402 20.89 -18.20 13.26
C GLU A 402 21.68 -17.65 14.45
N GLU A 403 21.17 -17.83 15.69
CA GLU A 403 21.82 -17.37 16.93
C GLU A 403 23.24 -17.96 17.08
N GLU A 404 23.44 -19.22 16.69
CA GLU A 404 24.76 -19.87 16.70
C GLU A 404 25.72 -19.27 15.66
N LYS A 405 25.20 -18.80 14.52
CA LYS A 405 26.01 -18.30 13.39
C LYS A 405 26.22 -16.78 13.41
N ASP A 406 25.33 -16.02 14.03
CA ASP A 406 25.42 -14.56 14.15
C ASP A 406 26.34 -14.15 15.32
N VAL A 407 27.61 -14.55 15.21
CA VAL A 407 28.67 -14.19 16.16
C VAL A 407 28.79 -12.67 16.34
N PRO A 408 28.75 -11.83 15.27
CA PRO A 408 28.88 -10.39 15.41
C PRO A 408 27.80 -9.76 16.29
N LEU A 409 26.52 -10.16 16.13
CA LEU A 409 25.45 -9.66 16.99
C LEU A 409 25.64 -10.10 18.44
N CYS A 410 25.98 -11.36 18.67
CA CYS A 410 26.18 -11.92 20.00
C CYS A 410 27.31 -11.17 20.75
N GLU A 411 28.47 -11.00 20.11
CA GLU A 411 29.61 -10.27 20.68
C GLU A 411 29.28 -8.80 20.94
N ALA A 412 28.56 -8.13 20.01
CA ALA A 412 28.12 -6.75 20.22
C ALA A 412 27.21 -6.62 21.45
N LEU A 413 26.25 -7.54 21.65
CA LEU A 413 25.39 -7.53 22.84
C LEU A 413 26.19 -7.76 24.13
N ILE A 414 27.18 -8.66 24.11
CA ILE A 414 28.08 -8.90 25.25
C ILE A 414 28.86 -7.62 25.59
N ILE A 415 29.44 -6.96 24.59
CA ILE A 415 30.20 -5.70 24.78
C ILE A 415 29.30 -4.60 25.35
N LEU A 416 28.09 -4.42 24.80
CA LEU A 416 27.15 -3.41 25.28
C LEU A 416 26.71 -3.65 26.72
N LEU A 417 26.41 -4.90 27.08
CA LEU A 417 25.96 -5.26 28.42
C LEU A 417 27.08 -5.22 29.46
N GLY A 418 28.30 -5.59 29.06
CA GLY A 418 29.51 -5.59 29.89
C GLY A 418 30.21 -4.24 29.98
N GLY A 419 29.90 -3.31 29.06
CA GLY A 419 30.50 -1.98 29.00
C GLY A 419 31.92 -1.94 28.45
N GLY A 420 32.35 -2.93 27.66
CA GLY A 420 33.69 -2.95 27.04
C GLY A 420 34.19 -4.36 26.69
N THR A 421 35.45 -4.46 26.27
CA THR A 421 36.09 -5.70 25.78
C THR A 421 37.07 -6.34 26.76
N GLY A 422 37.24 -5.80 27.97
CA GLY A 422 38.07 -6.42 29.00
C GLY A 422 37.49 -7.76 29.47
N ASN A 423 38.34 -8.67 29.95
CA ASN A 423 37.90 -10.02 30.35
C ASN A 423 36.76 -10.01 31.39
N GLU A 424 36.82 -9.14 32.39
CA GLU A 424 35.76 -9.01 33.41
C GLU A 424 34.46 -8.44 32.82
N GLN A 425 34.58 -7.44 31.94
CA GLN A 425 33.44 -6.83 31.24
C GLN A 425 32.75 -7.83 30.32
N VAL A 426 33.53 -8.61 29.55
CA VAL A 426 33.01 -9.67 28.69
C VAL A 426 32.29 -10.75 29.51
N SER A 427 32.87 -11.16 30.65
CA SER A 427 32.24 -12.15 31.53
C SER A 427 30.90 -11.65 32.10
N ASP A 428 30.84 -10.39 32.54
CA ASP A 428 29.61 -9.74 33.01
C ASP A 428 28.57 -9.59 31.88
N GLY A 429 29.02 -9.21 30.68
CA GLY A 429 28.19 -9.13 29.48
C GLY A 429 27.53 -10.46 29.12
N ILE A 430 28.27 -11.57 29.19
CA ILE A 430 27.74 -12.92 28.98
C ILE A 430 26.66 -13.26 30.02
N ALA A 431 26.93 -12.97 31.30
CA ALA A 431 25.98 -13.25 32.39
C ALA A 431 24.67 -12.45 32.21
N LYS A 432 24.77 -11.16 31.88
CA LYS A 432 23.63 -10.28 31.60
C LYS A 432 22.87 -10.71 30.34
N LEU A 433 23.57 -11.10 29.27
CA LEU A 433 22.91 -11.59 28.06
C LEU A 433 22.08 -12.85 28.37
N GLY A 434 22.63 -13.77 29.17
CA GLY A 434 21.89 -14.93 29.67
C GLY A 434 20.63 -14.56 30.46
N TYR A 435 20.67 -13.49 31.26
CA TYR A 435 19.48 -12.97 31.96
C TYR A 435 18.42 -12.46 30.98
N PHE A 436 18.81 -11.64 30.00
CA PHE A 436 17.87 -11.11 29.00
C PHE A 436 17.27 -12.21 28.13
N ASN A 437 18.05 -13.23 27.75
CA ASN A 437 17.54 -14.38 27.00
C ASN A 437 16.49 -15.17 27.80
N ARG A 438 16.72 -15.40 29.11
CA ARG A 438 15.72 -16.02 30.00
C ARG A 438 14.43 -15.20 30.08
N ARG A 439 14.56 -13.88 30.23
CA ARG A 439 13.41 -12.97 30.25
C ARG A 439 12.64 -13.02 28.95
N TRP A 440 13.31 -12.92 27.81
CA TRP A 440 12.69 -12.98 26.49
C TRP A 440 11.88 -14.26 26.30
N VAL A 441 12.49 -15.44 26.56
CA VAL A 441 11.80 -16.73 26.37
C VAL A 441 10.59 -16.86 27.29
N ARG A 442 10.69 -16.42 28.55
CA ARG A 442 9.56 -16.40 29.47
C ARG A 442 8.42 -15.53 28.93
N ASP A 443 8.74 -14.31 28.51
CA ASP A 443 7.73 -13.36 28.02
C ASP A 443 7.08 -13.85 26.70
N TYR A 444 7.86 -14.48 25.81
CA TYR A 444 7.36 -15.16 24.60
C TYR A 444 6.32 -16.23 24.93
N ILE A 445 6.61 -17.11 25.89
CA ILE A 445 5.68 -18.17 26.32
C ILE A 445 4.43 -17.56 26.97
N SER A 446 4.59 -16.52 27.80
CA SER A 446 3.46 -15.82 28.41
C SER A 446 2.52 -15.21 27.36
N ARG A 447 3.05 -14.67 26.25
CA ARG A 447 2.24 -14.15 25.14
C ARG A 447 1.48 -15.26 24.41
N LEU A 448 2.10 -16.40 24.17
CA LEU A 448 1.40 -17.56 23.61
C LEU A 448 0.31 -18.10 24.54
N ALA A 449 0.57 -18.14 25.85
CA ALA A 449 -0.45 -18.49 26.84
C ALA A 449 -1.63 -17.50 26.81
N ALA A 450 -1.35 -16.19 26.72
CA ALA A 450 -2.38 -15.16 26.58
C ALA A 450 -3.19 -15.28 25.28
N ALA A 451 -2.59 -15.82 24.22
CA ALA A 451 -3.28 -16.16 22.97
C ALA A 451 -4.10 -17.47 23.05
N GLY A 452 -4.15 -18.14 24.22
CA GLY A 452 -4.88 -19.41 24.38
C GLY A 452 -4.08 -20.65 23.97
N PHE A 453 -2.74 -20.54 23.91
CA PHE A 453 -1.81 -21.61 23.53
C PHE A 453 -0.78 -21.95 24.64
N PRO A 454 -1.21 -22.17 25.91
CA PRO A 454 -0.32 -22.37 27.05
C PRO A 454 0.52 -23.65 26.96
N GLU A 455 0.02 -24.68 26.28
CA GLU A 455 0.70 -25.95 26.11
C GLU A 455 2.02 -25.83 25.32
N ARG A 456 2.26 -24.69 24.63
CA ARG A 456 3.53 -24.47 23.94
C ARG A 456 4.73 -24.59 24.86
N ARG A 457 4.59 -24.20 26.14
CA ARG A 457 5.66 -24.29 27.15
C ARG A 457 6.32 -25.67 27.18
N ASN A 458 5.54 -26.74 26.97
CA ASN A 458 6.02 -28.12 27.04
C ASN A 458 6.65 -28.62 25.74
N LYS A 459 6.47 -27.88 24.63
CA LYS A 459 6.87 -28.25 23.27
C LYS A 459 7.84 -27.26 22.63
N LEU A 460 8.58 -26.49 23.43
CA LEU A 460 9.63 -25.61 22.94
C LEU A 460 10.77 -26.42 22.31
N HIS A 461 11.44 -25.82 21.33
CA HIS A 461 12.71 -26.33 20.83
C HIS A 461 13.74 -26.46 21.98
N PRO A 462 14.58 -27.51 22.01
CA PRO A 462 15.53 -27.74 23.10
C PRO A 462 16.46 -26.55 23.39
N SER A 463 16.87 -25.80 22.36
CA SER A 463 17.71 -24.60 22.53
C SER A 463 17.04 -23.51 23.37
N LEU A 464 15.71 -23.45 23.42
CA LEU A 464 14.97 -22.48 24.22
C LEU A 464 14.56 -23.04 25.59
N LYS A 465 14.45 -24.37 25.74
CA LYS A 465 14.13 -25.01 27.03
C LYS A 465 15.14 -24.67 28.12
N LYS A 466 16.42 -24.55 27.77
CA LYS A 466 17.50 -24.15 28.69
C LYS A 466 17.26 -22.80 29.40
N TYR A 467 16.39 -21.96 28.83
CA TYR A 467 16.08 -20.63 29.36
C TYR A 467 14.87 -20.62 30.31
N ILE A 468 14.16 -21.74 30.46
CA ILE A 468 13.01 -21.88 31.37
C ILE A 468 13.21 -22.92 32.48
N GLU A 469 14.25 -23.74 32.37
CA GLU A 469 14.67 -24.68 33.41
C GLU A 469 15.41 -23.89 34.50
N GLU A 470 15.06 -24.14 35.77
CA GLU A 470 15.79 -23.53 36.88
C GLU A 470 17.21 -24.10 36.94
N PRO A 471 18.23 -23.29 37.29
CA PRO A 471 19.57 -23.81 37.53
C PRO A 471 19.49 -24.88 38.64
N ALA A 472 20.17 -26.02 38.46
CA ALA A 472 20.12 -27.15 39.38
C ALA A 472 20.44 -26.80 40.86
N GLU A 473 21.15 -25.69 41.11
CA GLU A 473 21.45 -25.18 42.45
C GLU A 473 20.24 -24.57 43.18
N ALA A 474 19.23 -24.07 42.46
CA ALA A 474 18.02 -23.49 43.08
C ALA A 474 17.00 -24.55 43.51
N ALA A 475 17.04 -25.75 42.92
CA ALA A 475 16.15 -26.86 43.28
C ALA A 475 16.63 -27.67 44.50
N ALA A 476 17.83 -27.37 45.02
CA ALA A 476 18.48 -28.04 46.15
C ALA A 476 18.60 -27.16 47.41
N ALA A 477 18.05 -25.94 47.38
CA ALA A 477 17.91 -25.03 48.53
C ALA A 477 16.42 -24.87 48.86
#